data_AF-A0A261RNS4-F1
#
_entry.id   AF-A0A261RNS4-F1
#
_cell.length_a   1.000
_cell.length_b   1.000
_cell.length_c   1.000
_cell.angle_alpha   90.00
_cell.angle_beta   90.00
_cell.angle_gamma   90.00
#
_symmetry.space_group_name_H-M   'P 1'
#
loop_
_entity.id
_entity.type
_entity.pdbx_description
1 polymer ?
#
loop_
_entity_poly.entity_id
_entity_poly.type
_entity_poly.pdbx_seq_one_letter_code
_entity_poly.pdbx_strand_id
1 'polypeptide(L)' 'MKIKTLSKLCAVALIAASAAGCSTWDGMSHRQKATVTGAGIGGVAGAVITNGGVLGTVGGAAIGGVIGNQVGK' A
#
# COMPACT_ATOMS: atom_id res chain seq x y z
N MET A 1 -10.55 3.62 20.06
CA MET A 1 -11.36 3.00 18.99
C MET A 1 -11.09 1.50 18.99
N LYS A 2 -12.13 0.64 19.05
CA LYS A 2 -11.90 -0.81 19.16
C LYS A 2 -11.16 -1.32 17.92
N ILE A 3 -10.09 -2.10 18.10
CA ILE A 3 -9.28 -2.70 17.02
C ILE A 3 -10.13 -3.44 15.98
N LYS A 4 -11.27 -4.02 16.40
CA LYS A 4 -12.26 -4.65 15.51
C LYS A 4 -12.89 -3.67 14.51
N THR A 5 -13.08 -2.40 14.88
CA THR A 5 -13.59 -1.35 14.01
C THR A 5 -12.52 -0.86 13.04
N LEU A 6 -11.26 -0.76 13.49
CA LEU A 6 -10.13 -0.37 12.64
C LEU A 6 -9.85 -1.43 11.56
N SER A 7 -9.87 -2.71 11.91
CA SER A 7 -9.72 -3.82 10.94
C SER A 7 -10.83 -3.83 9.89
N LYS A 8 -12.08 -3.58 10.29
CA LYS A 8 -13.21 -3.44 9.33
C LYS A 8 -13.05 -2.24 8.41
N LEU A 9 -12.58 -1.11 8.93
CA LEU A 9 -12.28 0.10 8.14
C LEU A 9 -11.16 -0.15 7.13
N CYS A 10 -10.08 -0.82 7.53
CA CYS A 10 -9.01 -1.22 6.61
C CYS A 10 -9.51 -2.17 5.52
N ALA A 11 -10.35 -3.15 5.85
CA ALA A 11 -10.93 -4.06 4.87
C ALA A 11 -11.81 -3.33 3.84
N VAL A 12 -12.68 -2.42 4.29
CA VAL A 12 -13.49 -1.58 3.40
C VAL A 12 -12.62 -0.66 2.55
N ALA A 13 -11.58 -0.05 3.14
CA ALA A 13 -10.65 0.80 2.40
C ALA A 13 -9.86 0.02 1.34
N LEU A 14 -9.45 -1.23 1.62
CA LEU A 14 -8.78 -2.09 0.66
C LEU A 14 -9.70 -2.48 -0.51
N ILE A 15 -10.97 -2.78 -0.24
CA ILE A 15 -11.97 -3.08 -1.28
C ILE A 15 -12.28 -1.84 -2.13
N ALA A 16 -12.40 -0.68 -1.51
CA ALA A 16 -12.59 0.58 -2.23
C ALA A 16 -11.35 0.94 -3.06
N ALA A 17 -10.15 0.73 -2.52
CA ALA A 17 -8.89 0.99 -3.20
C ALA A 17 -8.65 0.02 -4.37
N SER A 18 -9.04 -1.25 -4.26
CA SER A 18 -8.94 -2.19 -5.38
C SER A 18 -9.97 -1.90 -6.47
N ALA A 19 -11.20 -1.50 -6.11
CA ALA A 19 -12.20 -1.06 -7.08
C ALA A 19 -11.77 0.22 -7.81
N ALA A 20 -11.23 1.22 -7.09
CA ALA A 20 -10.69 2.45 -7.68
C ALA A 20 -9.38 2.20 -8.46
N GLY A 21 -8.58 1.24 -8.01
CA GLY A 21 -7.36 0.80 -8.67
C GLY A 21 -7.66 0.19 -10.04
N CYS A 22 -8.66 -0.69 -10.15
CA CYS A 22 -9.03 -1.31 -11.42
C CYS A 22 -9.48 -0.30 -12.50
N SER A 23 -10.15 0.78 -12.11
CA SER A 23 -10.62 1.81 -13.07
C SER A 23 -9.52 2.79 -13.49
N THR A 24 -8.46 2.94 -12.70
CA THR A 24 -7.34 3.87 -13.01
C THR A 24 -6.05 3.17 -13.40
N TRP A 25 -5.98 1.84 -13.33
CA TRP A 25 -4.78 1.07 -13.63
C TRP A 25 -4.29 1.25 -15.07
N ASP A 26 -5.20 1.32 -16.04
CA ASP A 26 -4.82 1.48 -17.46
C ASP A 26 -4.19 2.85 -17.74
N GLY A 27 -4.70 3.91 -17.10
CA GLY A 27 -4.19 5.29 -17.22
C GLY A 27 -2.93 5.59 -16.40
N MET A 28 -2.42 4.65 -15.61
CA MET A 28 -1.28 4.86 -14.73
C MET A 28 0.05 4.62 -15.45
N SER A 29 0.98 5.58 -15.36
CA SER A 29 2.33 5.46 -15.91
C SER A 29 3.09 4.28 -15.31
N HIS A 30 4.09 3.75 -16.04
CA HIS A 30 4.94 2.64 -15.58
C HIS A 30 5.58 2.93 -14.21
N ARG A 31 6.03 4.17 -13.98
CA ARG A 31 6.52 4.64 -12.65
C ARG A 31 5.47 4.49 -11.58
N GLN A 32 4.29 5.01 -11.84
CA GLN A 32 3.22 5.06 -10.86
C GLN A 32 2.75 3.64 -10.48
N LYS A 33 2.66 2.72 -11.45
CA LYS A 33 2.39 1.30 -11.20
C LYS A 33 3.46 0.70 -10.29
N ALA A 34 4.74 0.88 -10.61
CA ALA A 34 5.84 0.37 -9.81
C ALA A 34 5.88 0.98 -8.39
N THR A 35 5.62 2.29 -8.24
CA THR A 35 5.50 2.97 -6.94
C THR A 35 4.38 2.39 -6.10
N VAL A 36 3.17 2.24 -6.65
CA VAL A 36 2.00 1.75 -5.90
C VAL A 36 2.18 0.29 -5.51
N THR A 37 2.70 -0.54 -6.42
CA THR A 37 3.04 -1.93 -6.10
C THR A 37 4.12 -2.01 -5.01
N GLY A 38 5.18 -1.19 -5.12
CA GLY A 38 6.25 -1.14 -4.13
C GLY A 38 5.76 -0.67 -2.75
N ALA A 39 4.91 0.35 -2.71
CA ALA A 39 4.31 0.85 -1.46
C ALA A 39 3.35 -0.17 -0.84
N GLY A 40 2.56 -0.88 -1.67
CA GLY A 40 1.67 -1.95 -1.21
C GLY A 40 2.43 -3.11 -0.57
N ILE A 41 3.42 -3.66 -1.28
CA ILE A 41 4.24 -4.78 -0.78
C ILE A 41 5.05 -4.36 0.42
N GLY A 42 5.70 -3.19 0.36
CA GLY A 42 6.52 -2.66 1.45
C GLY A 42 5.69 -2.39 2.71
N GLY A 43 4.47 -1.89 2.57
CA GLY A 43 3.57 -1.67 3.70
C GLY A 43 3.11 -2.96 4.36
N VAL A 44 2.73 -3.96 3.57
CA VAL A 44 2.35 -5.28 4.09
C VAL A 44 3.54 -5.96 4.77
N ALA A 45 4.71 -5.95 4.15
CA ALA A 45 5.94 -6.49 4.74
C ALA A 45 6.26 -5.78 6.06
N GLY A 46 6.24 -4.44 6.08
CA GLY A 46 6.45 -3.63 7.27
C GLY A 46 5.48 -3.93 8.41
N ALA A 47 4.20 -4.17 8.08
CA ALA A 47 3.19 -4.58 9.05
C ALA A 47 3.50 -5.97 9.64
N VAL A 48 3.90 -6.94 8.81
CA VAL A 48 4.22 -8.30 9.25
C VAL A 48 5.42 -8.31 10.20
N ILE A 49 6.50 -7.61 9.83
CA ILE A 49 7.75 -7.60 10.62
C ILE A 49 7.52 -6.91 11.97
N THR A 50 6.62 -5.93 12.04
CA THR A 50 6.32 -5.15 13.24
C THR A 50 5.06 -5.60 14.00
N ASN A 51 4.49 -6.77 13.69
CA ASN A 51 3.25 -7.27 14.30
C ASN A 51 2.08 -6.26 14.26
N GLY A 52 1.92 -5.56 13.14
CA GLY A 52 0.88 -4.56 12.92
C GLY A 52 1.26 -3.15 13.39
N GLY A 53 2.55 -2.89 13.63
CA GLY A 53 3.06 -1.57 13.97
C GLY A 53 2.85 -0.56 12.84
N VAL A 54 2.17 0.55 13.14
CA VAL A 54 1.90 1.63 12.18
C VAL A 54 3.20 2.18 11.58
N LEU A 55 4.25 2.33 12.41
CA LEU A 55 5.58 2.79 11.98
C LEU A 55 6.24 1.83 10.97
N GLY A 56 6.12 0.51 11.18
CA GLY A 56 6.66 -0.48 10.25
C GLY A 56 5.93 -0.47 8.91
N THR A 57 4.60 -0.44 8.94
CA THR A 57 3.75 -0.34 7.75
C THR A 57 4.04 0.92 6.95
N VAL A 58 4.07 2.09 7.60
CA VAL A 58 4.29 3.38 6.91
C VAL A 58 5.72 3.47 6.40
N GLY A 59 6.71 3.06 7.20
CA GLY A 59 8.12 3.05 6.80
C GLY A 59 8.37 2.12 5.61
N GLY A 60 7.83 0.90 5.67
CA GLY A 60 7.93 -0.06 4.58
C GLY A 60 7.23 0.41 3.31
N ALA A 61 6.04 1.02 3.43
CA ALA A 61 5.33 1.58 2.28
C ALA A 61 6.08 2.77 1.65
N ALA A 62 6.67 3.64 2.47
CA ALA A 62 7.45 4.78 1.98
C ALA A 62 8.70 4.33 1.22
N ILE A 63 9.49 3.41 1.80
CA ILE A 63 10.72 2.90 1.18
C ILE A 63 10.38 2.11 -0.10
N GLY A 64 9.38 1.23 -0.04
CA GLY A 64 8.91 0.48 -1.19
C GLY A 64 8.38 1.37 -2.32
N GLY A 65 7.70 2.46 -1.98
CA GLY A 65 7.25 3.47 -2.94
C GLY A 65 8.40 4.21 -3.62
N VAL A 66 9.41 4.67 -2.86
CA VAL A 66 10.59 5.35 -3.41
C VAL A 66 11.36 4.42 -4.38
N ILE A 67 11.55 3.16 -3.99
CA ILE A 67 12.18 2.16 -4.85
C ILE A 67 11.33 1.92 -6.10
N GLY A 68 10.02 1.72 -5.94
CA GLY A 68 9.10 1.53 -7.07
C GLY A 68 9.13 2.69 -8.07
N ASN A 69 9.19 3.94 -7.59
CA ASN A 69 9.31 5.12 -8.45
C ASN A 69 10.61 5.13 -9.28
N GLN A 70 11.68 4.61 -8.71
CA GLN A 70 12.99 4.54 -9.37
C GLN A 70 13.07 3.36 -10.35
N VAL A 71 12.48 2.22 -10.00
CA VAL A 71 12.45 1.02 -10.87
C VAL A 71 11.54 1.22 -12.07
N GLY A 72 10.40 1.89 -11.90
CA GLY A 72 9.49 2.16 -13.01
C GLY A 72 9.88 3.37 -13.87
N LYS A 73 11.06 3.97 -13.64
CA LYS A 73 11.57 5.13 -14.41
C LYS A 73 11.87 4.78 -15.85
#